data_AF-A0A938C7R5-F1
#
_entry.id   AF-A0A938C7R5-F1
#
_cell.length_a   1.000
_cell.length_b   1.000
_cell.length_c   1.000
_cell.angle_alpha   90.00
_cell.angle_beta   90.00
_cell.angle_gamma   90.00
#
_symmetry.space_group_name_H-M   'P 1'
#
loop_
_entity.id
_entity.type
_entity.pdbx_description
1 polymer ?
#
loop_
_entity_poly.entity_id
_entity_poly.type
_entity_poly.pdbx_seq_one_letter_code
_entity_poly.pdbx_strand_id
1 'polypeptide(L)'
;MADITIFPDRLTAMTEADLAALPAEHLREIHFNLAQLVEWVKKAQAKTHNAMKRRYAERERAARSEARKDFGTVHFQDGPICVTVDTPKRVSWDQAQLA
;
A
#
# COMPACT_ATOMS: atom_id res chain seq x y z
N MET A 1 2.54 10.60 24.26
CA MET A 1 2.90 10.19 22.89
C MET A 1 2.46 11.33 22.01
N ALA A 2 3.40 12.19 21.61
CA ALA A 2 3.09 13.45 20.94
C ALA A 2 2.28 13.18 19.66
N ASP A 3 1.13 13.84 19.53
CA ASP A 3 0.38 13.96 18.29
C ASP A 3 1.27 14.69 17.27
N ILE A 4 2.13 13.91 16.62
CA ILE A 4 2.94 14.31 15.47
C ILE A 4 1.95 14.50 14.31
N THR A 5 1.26 15.63 14.34
CA THR A 5 0.60 16.12 13.14
C THR A 5 1.62 17.02 12.47
N ILE A 6 2.57 16.42 11.75
CA ILE A 6 3.15 17.11 10.61
C ILE A 6 1.96 17.40 9.69
N PHE A 7 1.53 18.66 9.65
CA PHE A 7 0.50 19.09 8.72
C PHE A 7 1.09 19.03 7.31
N PRO A 8 0.66 18.08 6.45
CA PRO A 8 1.23 17.92 5.12
C PRO A 8 1.15 19.23 4.33
N ASP A 9 0.05 19.96 4.48
CA ASP A 9 -0.22 21.22 3.81
C ASP A 9 0.81 22.32 4.11
N ARG A 10 1.37 22.32 5.33
CA ARG A 10 2.40 23.31 5.71
C ARG A 10 3.74 22.97 5.09
N LEU A 11 4.14 21.70 5.10
CA LEU A 11 5.39 21.29 4.45
C LEU A 11 5.33 21.47 2.94
N THR A 12 4.17 21.22 2.31
CA THR A 12 4.01 21.43 0.87
C THR A 12 4.04 22.91 0.46
N ALA A 13 3.74 23.83 1.38
CA ALA A 13 3.79 25.26 1.12
C ALA A 13 5.19 25.87 1.30
N MET A 14 6.08 25.20 2.03
CA MET A 14 7.45 25.68 2.26
C MET A 14 8.35 25.37 1.05
N THR A 15 9.18 26.34 0.68
CA THR A 15 10.25 26.10 -0.29
C THR A 15 11.43 25.39 0.38
N GLU A 16 12.34 24.82 -0.43
CA GLU A 16 13.60 24.26 0.08
C GLU A 16 14.46 25.32 0.79
N ALA A 17 14.40 26.58 0.34
CA ALA A 17 15.09 27.69 0.99
C ALA A 17 14.52 27.99 2.38
N ASP A 18 13.19 27.94 2.53
CA ASP A 18 12.53 28.13 3.83
C ASP A 18 12.88 27.00 4.81
N LEU A 19 12.96 25.76 4.32
CA LEU A 19 13.41 24.62 5.12
C LEU A 19 14.88 24.77 5.52
N ALA A 20 15.76 25.17 4.59
CA ALA A 20 17.18 25.39 4.86
C ALA A 20 17.43 26.51 5.89
N ALA A 21 16.53 27.49 5.98
CA ALA A 21 16.58 28.56 6.97
C ALA A 21 16.17 28.12 8.39
N LEU A 22 15.59 26.92 8.56
CA LEU A 22 15.20 26.42 9.87
C LEU A 22 16.41 26.02 10.73
N PRO A 23 16.29 26.15 12.06
CA PRO A 23 17.27 25.56 12.98
C PRO A 23 17.41 24.04 12.78
N ALA A 24 18.64 23.53 12.97
CA ALA A 24 18.97 22.13 12.74
C ALA A 24 18.10 21.15 13.56
N GLU A 25 17.70 21.54 14.78
CA GLU A 25 16.83 20.74 15.64
C GLU A 25 15.44 20.52 15.01
N HIS A 26 14.88 21.56 14.40
CA HIS A 26 13.59 21.48 13.71
C HIS A 26 13.70 20.61 12.45
N LEU A 27 14.78 20.75 11.68
CA LEU A 27 15.02 19.90 10.50
C LEU A 27 15.12 18.42 10.89
N ARG A 28 15.84 18.10 11.97
CA ARG A 28 15.94 16.73 12.50
C ARG A 28 14.58 16.19 12.93
N GLU A 29 13.78 17.00 13.63
CA GLU A 29 12.44 16.63 14.07
C GLU A 29 11.51 16.35 12.88
N ILE A 30 11.47 17.26 11.90
CA ILE A 30 10.69 17.10 10.67
C ILE A 30 11.08 15.79 9.96
N HIS A 31 12.38 15.55 9.77
CA HIS A 31 12.88 14.35 9.11
C HIS A 31 12.45 13.07 9.85
N PHE A 32 12.61 13.02 11.16
CA PHE A 32 12.26 11.85 11.98
C PHE A 32 10.75 11.57 11.95
N ASN A 33 9.95 12.62 12.09
CA ASN A 33 8.49 12.53 12.07
C ASN A 33 7.97 12.08 10.70
N LEU A 34 8.55 12.57 9.59
CA LEU A 34 8.23 12.10 8.24
C LEU A 34 8.53 10.61 8.07
N ALA A 35 9.68 10.13 8.58
CA ALA A 35 10.02 8.71 8.52
C ALA A 35 8.99 7.83 9.27
N GLN A 36 8.54 8.27 10.44
CA GLN A 36 7.48 7.58 11.18
C GLN A 36 6.14 7.59 10.44
N LEU A 37 5.78 8.73 9.82
CA LEU A 37 4.54 8.84 9.06
C LEU A 37 4.56 7.90 7.84
N VAL A 38 5.68 7.82 7.12
CA VAL A 38 5.87 6.86 6.02
C VAL A 38 5.66 5.42 6.49
N GLU A 39 6.24 5.05 7.63
CA GLU A 39 6.09 3.71 8.19
C GLU A 39 4.64 3.41 8.60
N TRP A 40 3.95 4.38 9.21
CA TRP A 40 2.54 4.25 9.54
C TRP A 40 1.67 4.11 8.29
N VAL A 41 1.89 4.94 7.26
CA VAL A 41 1.16 4.88 5.98
C VAL A 41 1.34 3.52 5.33
N LYS A 42 2.57 2.98 5.28
CA LYS A 42 2.84 1.63 4.75
C LYS A 42 2.03 0.56 5.47
N LYS A 43 1.99 0.61 6.81
CA LYS A 43 1.18 -0.31 7.63
C LYS A 43 -0.31 -0.17 7.36
N ALA A 44 -0.81 1.07 7.27
CA ALA A 44 -2.21 1.35 6.98
C ALA A 44 -2.61 0.87 5.56
N GLN A 45 -1.76 1.11 4.56
CA GLN A 45 -1.94 0.61 3.20
C GLN A 45 -1.96 -0.92 3.16
N ALA A 46 -1.01 -1.58 3.82
CA ALA A 46 -0.97 -3.05 3.90
C ALA A 46 -2.22 -3.62 4.59
N LYS A 47 -2.65 -3.01 5.70
CA LYS A 47 -3.89 -3.39 6.40
C LYS A 47 -5.12 -3.25 5.48
N THR A 48 -5.22 -2.15 4.75
CA THR A 48 -6.32 -1.90 3.81
C THR A 48 -6.32 -2.89 2.66
N HIS A 49 -5.16 -3.17 2.07
CA HIS A 49 -5.00 -4.17 1.03
C HIS A 49 -5.41 -5.57 1.49
N ASN A 50 -4.99 -5.96 2.69
CA ASN A 50 -5.39 -7.25 3.27
C ASN A 50 -6.90 -7.32 3.54
N ALA A 51 -7.52 -6.21 3.96
CA ALA A 51 -8.96 -6.13 4.10
C ALA A 51 -9.68 -6.28 2.74
N MET A 52 -9.17 -5.67 1.67
CA MET A 52 -9.70 -5.84 0.31
C MET A 52 -9.60 -7.28 -0.16
N LYS A 53 -8.44 -7.93 0.02
CA LYS A 53 -8.27 -9.37 -0.29
C LYS A 53 -9.31 -10.22 0.44
N ARG A 54 -9.53 -9.97 1.73
CA ARG A 54 -10.52 -10.70 2.51
C ARG A 54 -11.96 -10.43 2.03
N ARG A 55 -12.29 -9.17 1.74
CA ARG A 55 -13.63 -8.77 1.25
C ARG A 55 -13.98 -9.42 -0.08
N TYR A 56 -13.01 -9.52 -0.98
CA TYR A 56 -13.25 -9.96 -2.36
C TYR A 56 -12.87 -11.41 -2.63
N ALA A 57 -12.36 -12.16 -1.63
CA ALA A 57 -11.90 -13.54 -1.81
C ALA A 57 -12.94 -14.45 -2.49
N GLU A 58 -14.20 -14.44 -2.04
CA GLU A 58 -15.23 -15.31 -2.62
C GLU A 58 -15.62 -14.88 -4.04
N ARG A 59 -15.72 -13.58 -4.29
CA ARG A 59 -16.05 -13.05 -5.63
C ARG A 59 -14.93 -13.29 -6.63
N GLU A 60 -13.68 -13.17 -6.19
CA GLU A 60 -12.52 -13.54 -6.98
C GLU A 60 -12.57 -15.03 -7.36
N ARG A 61 -12.83 -15.93 -6.40
CA ARG A 61 -12.94 -17.38 -6.68
C ARG A 61 -14.05 -17.69 -7.67
N ALA A 62 -15.23 -17.07 -7.51
CA ALA A 62 -16.34 -17.22 -8.44
C ALA A 62 -15.97 -16.76 -9.85
N ALA A 63 -15.40 -15.56 -9.99
CA ALA A 63 -14.98 -15.01 -11.27
C ALA A 63 -13.88 -15.87 -11.94
N ARG A 64 -12.95 -16.43 -11.16
CA ARG A 64 -11.93 -17.37 -11.65
C ARG A 64 -12.52 -18.69 -12.14
N SER A 65 -13.46 -19.25 -11.39
CA SER A 65 -14.16 -20.49 -11.75
C SER A 65 -14.93 -20.31 -13.05
N GLU A 66 -15.67 -19.20 -13.19
CA GLU A 66 -16.42 -18.86 -14.41
C GLU A 66 -15.48 -18.63 -15.61
N ALA A 67 -14.38 -17.90 -15.40
CA ALA A 67 -13.37 -17.69 -16.43
C ALA A 67 -12.55 -18.95 -16.76
N ARG A 68 -12.66 -20.02 -15.97
CA ARG A 68 -11.84 -21.23 -16.02
C ARG A 68 -10.34 -20.92 -16.01
N LYS A 69 -9.93 -20.02 -15.11
CA LYS A 69 -8.54 -19.56 -14.98
C LYS A 69 -8.08 -19.55 -13.53
N ASP A 70 -6.99 -20.26 -13.25
CA ASP A 70 -6.33 -20.23 -11.94
C ASP A 70 -5.42 -19.00 -11.76
N PHE A 71 -4.91 -18.47 -12.87
CA PHE A 71 -3.97 -17.33 -12.90
C PHE A 71 -4.41 -16.27 -13.90
N GLY A 72 -3.77 -15.11 -13.81
CA GLY A 72 -4.03 -13.93 -14.63
C GLY A 72 -5.12 -13.04 -14.02
N THR A 73 -5.57 -12.11 -14.85
CA THR A 73 -6.49 -11.06 -14.46
C THR A 73 -7.95 -11.49 -14.60
N VAL A 74 -8.75 -11.24 -13.56
CA VAL A 74 -10.21 -11.35 -13.58
C VAL A 74 -10.84 -10.01 -13.20
N HIS A 75 -12.03 -9.75 -13.72
CA HIS A 75 -12.79 -8.54 -13.44
C HIS A 75 -14.18 -8.92 -12.96
N PHE A 76 -14.71 -8.20 -11.98
CA PHE A 76 -16.10 -8.32 -11.53
C PHE A 76 -16.60 -6.98 -10.97
N GLN A 77 -17.92 -6.80 -10.94
CA GLN A 77 -18.55 -5.58 -10.44
C GLN A 77 -18.89 -5.69 -8.93
N ASP A 78 -18.71 -4.61 -8.18
CA ASP A 78 -19.30 -4.40 -6.84
C ASP A 78 -20.11 -3.10 -6.85
N GLY A 79 -21.36 -3.16 -7.33
CA GLY A 79 -22.17 -1.97 -7.55
C GLY A 79 -21.58 -1.10 -8.67
N PRO A 80 -21.22 0.17 -8.42
CA PRO A 80 -20.68 1.07 -9.44
C PRO A 80 -19.16 0.89 -9.70
N ILE A 81 -18.48 0.03 -8.93
CA ILE A 81 -17.03 -0.16 -9.06
C ILE A 81 -16.70 -1.47 -9.81
N CYS A 82 -15.77 -1.37 -10.75
CA CYS A 82 -15.13 -2.54 -11.36
C CYS A 82 -13.89 -2.92 -10.53
N VAL A 83 -13.89 -4.15 -10.01
CA VAL A 83 -12.76 -4.71 -9.28
C VAL A 83 -11.94 -5.57 -10.23
N THR A 84 -10.67 -5.21 -10.35
CA THR A 84 -9.68 -5.98 -11.11
C THR A 84 -8.77 -6.71 -10.15
N VAL A 85 -8.67 -8.03 -10.30
CA VAL A 85 -7.75 -8.85 -9.53
C VAL A 85 -6.76 -9.52 -10.47
N ASP A 86 -5.49 -9.17 -10.33
CA ASP A 86 -4.39 -9.81 -11.05
C ASP A 86 -3.67 -10.81 -10.14
N THR A 87 -3.65 -12.07 -10.56
CA THR A 87 -2.88 -13.12 -9.88
C THR A 87 -1.81 -13.62 -10.84
N PRO A 88 -0.56 -13.15 -10.72
CA PRO A 88 0.51 -13.60 -11.60
C PRO A 88 0.76 -15.09 -11.40
N LYS A 89 1.03 -15.81 -12.50
CA LYS A 89 1.49 -17.19 -12.43
C LYS A 89 2.90 -17.21 -11.86
N ARG A 90 3.05 -17.57 -10.58
CA ARG A 90 4.37 -17.73 -9.95
C ARG A 90 4.79 -19.20 -10.07
N VAL A 91 5.94 -19.44 -10.69
CA VAL A 91 6.62 -20.74 -10.62
C VAL A 91 7.47 -20.73 -9.34
N SER A 92 7.12 -21.58 -8.37
CA SER A 92 7.99 -21.86 -7.23
C SER A 92 8.55 -23.27 -7.41
N TRP A 93 9.87 -23.37 -7.55
CA TRP A 93 10.56 -24.65 -7.53
C TRP A 93 10.82 -25.06 -6.08
N ASP A 94 10.54 -26.31 -5.75
CA ASP A 94 11.03 -26.90 -4.49
C ASP A 94 12.48 -27.33 -4.71
N GLN A 95 13.41 -26.44 -4.37
CA GLN A 95 14.85 -26.66 -4.54
C GLN A 95 15.35 -27.90 -3.78
N ALA A 96 14.68 -28.29 -2.69
CA ALA A 96 15.05 -29.49 -1.94
C ALA A 96 14.70 -30.79 -2.67
N GLN A 97 13.73 -30.75 -3.59
CA GLN A 97 13.36 -31.87 -4.46
C GLN A 97 14.15 -31.90 -5.78
N LEU A 98 15.00 -30.89 -6.03
CA LEU A 98 15.83 -30.77 -7.23
C LEU A 98 17.32 -31.06 -6.98
N ALA A 99 17.68 -31.41 -5.74
CA ALA A 99 19.07 -31.70 -5.31
C ALA A 99 19.41 -33.20 -5.43
#